data_AF-A0A2Z6MQ35-F1
#
_entry.id   AF-A0A2Z6MQ35-F1
#
_cell.length_a   1.000
_cell.length_b   1.000
_cell.length_c   1.000
_cell.angle_alpha   90.00
_cell.angle_beta   90.00
_cell.angle_gamma   90.00
#
_symmetry.space_group_name_H-M   'P 1'
#
loop_
_entity.id
_entity.type
_entity.pdbx_description
1 polymer ?
#
loop_
_entity_poly.entity_id
_entity_poly.type
_entity_poly.pdbx_seq_one_letter_code
_entity_poly.pdbx_strand_id
1 'polypeptide(L)'
;MGRWVDGNWVWDLRWRRDIFVWELNLLKNLLDVLIRSPISGADDSWCWRHNPSGFFSIKSAYLFICQSISDEVFISKEELRLLPKFWKTWPPSKVAVFYWQLLQDRLPTRHNL
;
A
#
# COMPACT_ATOMS: atom_id res chain seq x y z
N MET A 1 -10.89 4.08 26.18
CA MET A 1 -10.91 4.63 24.81
C MET A 1 -11.37 6.07 24.89
N GLY A 2 -10.88 6.90 23.96
CA GLY A 2 -10.88 8.36 24.06
C GLY A 2 -12.19 9.10 23.84
N ARG A 3 -12.07 10.42 23.70
CA ARG A 3 -13.17 11.36 23.48
C ARG A 3 -12.72 12.51 22.58
N TRP A 4 -13.66 13.13 21.89
CA TRP A 4 -13.44 14.38 21.16
C TRP A 4 -13.45 15.57 22.15
N VAL A 5 -12.42 16.42 22.07
CA VAL A 5 -12.32 17.68 22.81
C VAL A 5 -11.85 18.76 21.83
N ASP A 6 -12.63 19.82 21.66
CA ASP A 6 -12.34 20.95 20.76
C ASP A 6 -11.93 20.52 19.34
N GLY A 7 -12.63 19.53 18.77
CA GLY A 7 -12.38 19.01 17.42
C GLY A 7 -11.15 18.11 17.30
N ASN A 8 -10.47 17.78 18.39
CA ASN A 8 -9.34 16.86 18.42
C ASN A 8 -9.68 15.58 19.20
N TRP A 9 -9.22 14.43 18.71
CA TRP A 9 -9.36 13.18 19.43
C TRP A 9 -8.34 13.09 20.57
N VAL A 10 -8.82 12.87 21.79
CA VAL A 10 -8.01 12.69 22.99
C VAL A 10 -8.14 11.26 23.47
N TRP A 11 -7.04 10.52 23.48
CA TRP A 11 -6.99 9.14 23.98
C TRP A 11 -7.18 9.08 25.50
N ASP A 12 -8.13 8.26 25.98
CA ASP A 12 -8.29 7.86 27.38
C ASP A 12 -7.96 6.36 27.48
N LEU A 13 -6.70 6.04 27.73
CA LEU A 13 -6.22 4.67 27.84
C LEU A 13 -6.37 4.19 29.29
N ARG A 14 -7.21 3.17 29.49
CA ARG A 14 -7.42 2.55 30.81
C ARG A 14 -6.97 1.10 30.77
N TRP A 15 -6.12 0.74 31.73
CA TRP A 15 -5.55 -0.59 31.86
C TRP A 15 -6.30 -1.39 32.92
N ARG A 16 -6.43 -2.71 32.72
CA ARG A 16 -7.08 -3.61 33.69
C ARG A 16 -6.28 -3.74 34.99
N ARG A 17 -4.95 -3.57 34.90
CA ARG A 17 -3.99 -3.60 36.01
C ARG A 17 -2.91 -2.55 35.79
N ASP A 18 -2.12 -2.30 36.82
CA ASP A 18 -0.94 -1.46 36.71
C ASP A 18 0.04 -2.03 35.68
N ILE A 19 0.73 -1.10 35.01
CA ILE A 19 1.74 -1.41 34.01
C ILE A 19 3.01 -1.80 34.74
N PHE A 20 3.56 -2.96 34.43
CA PHE A 20 4.82 -3.39 35.01
C PHE A 20 6.00 -2.61 34.44
N VAL A 21 7.12 -2.57 35.18
CA VAL A 21 8.32 -1.83 34.77
C VAL A 21 8.82 -2.26 33.37
N TRP A 22 8.75 -3.56 33.05
CA TRP A 22 9.17 -4.06 31.74
C TRP A 22 8.20 -3.72 30.59
N GLU A 23 6.96 -3.32 30.90
CA GLU A 23 5.95 -2.90 29.92
C GLU A 23 6.03 -1.40 29.59
N LEU A 24 6.80 -0.61 30.34
CA LEU A 24 6.92 0.83 30.12
C LEU A 24 7.45 1.18 28.72
N ASN A 25 8.35 0.37 28.17
CA ASN A 25 8.84 0.58 26.81
C ASN A 25 7.74 0.30 25.75
N LEU A 26 6.88 -0.70 26.00
CA LEU A 26 5.74 -0.99 25.13
C LEU A 26 4.72 0.15 25.18
N LEU A 27 4.43 0.68 26.38
CA LEU A 27 3.57 1.85 26.54
C LEU A 27 4.12 3.06 25.79
N LYS A 28 5.43 3.33 25.92
CA LYS A 28 6.08 4.45 25.22
C LYS A 28 5.93 4.31 23.70
N ASN A 29 6.18 3.11 23.17
CA ASN A 29 6.03 2.85 21.74
C ASN A 29 4.58 3.01 21.27
N LEU A 30 3.62 2.55 22.07
CA LEU A 30 2.20 2.75 21.78
C LEU A 30 1.86 4.25 21.72
N LEU A 31 2.27 5.02 22.73
CA LEU A 31 2.00 6.46 22.77
C LEU A 31 2.62 7.20 21.58
N ASP A 32 3.84 6.86 21.17
CA ASP A 32 4.48 7.47 19.99
C ASP A 32 3.69 7.18 18.70
N VAL A 33 3.18 5.96 18.53
CA VAL A 33 2.32 5.60 17.38
C VAL A 33 1.00 6.37 17.42
N LEU A 34 0.37 6.48 18.58
CA LEU A 34 -0.92 7.17 18.74
C LEU A 34 -0.82 8.68 18.50
N ILE A 35 0.27 9.32 18.94
CA ILE A 35 0.49 10.76 18.73
C ILE A 35 0.72 11.08 17.25
N ARG A 36 1.41 10.20 16.52
CA ARG A 36 1.69 10.38 15.08
C ARG A 36 0.51 10.06 14.17
N SER A 37 -0.55 9.47 14.73
CA SER A 37 -1.72 8.99 13.98
C SER A 37 -2.98 9.75 14.41
N PRO A 38 -3.15 11.02 14.00
CA PRO A 38 -4.33 11.79 14.37
C PRO A 38 -5.58 11.12 13.82
N ILE A 39 -6.57 10.91 14.70
CA ILE A 39 -7.89 10.43 14.28
C ILE A 39 -8.64 11.60 13.69
N SER A 40 -9.23 11.38 12.52
CA SER A 40 -10.15 12.33 11.90
C SER A 40 -11.60 11.99 12.30
N GLY A 41 -12.48 12.99 12.31
CA GLY A 41 -13.92 12.77 12.50
C GLY A 41 -14.65 12.34 11.22
N ALA A 42 -13.91 12.07 10.13
CA ALA A 42 -14.50 11.55 8.90
C ALA A 42 -14.84 10.07 9.04
N ASP A 43 -15.79 9.61 8.23
CA ASP A 43 -16.13 8.19 8.15
C ASP A 43 -14.93 7.36 7.68
N ASP A 44 -14.80 6.16 8.25
CA ASP A 44 -13.76 5.22 7.87
C ASP A 44 -13.92 4.83 6.38
N SER A 45 -12.79 4.83 5.67
CA SER A 45 -12.76 4.44 4.27
C SER A 45 -11.56 3.55 3.96
N TRP A 46 -11.73 2.67 2.98
CA TRP A 46 -10.63 1.86 2.48
C TRP A 46 -9.62 2.72 1.73
N CYS A 47 -8.37 2.74 2.20
CA CYS A 47 -7.28 3.41 1.52
C CYS A 47 -6.26 2.40 0.96
N TRP A 48 -5.84 2.61 -0.29
CA TRP A 48 -4.74 1.87 -0.90
C TRP A 48 -3.39 2.44 -0.43
N ARG A 49 -2.72 1.70 0.46
CA ARG A 49 -1.45 2.12 1.09
C ARG A 49 -0.33 2.43 0.08
N HIS A 50 -0.31 1.79 -1.08
CA HIS A 50 0.74 1.95 -2.08
C HIS A 50 0.46 3.08 -3.09
N ASN A 51 -0.40 4.04 -2.72
CA ASN A 51 -0.60 5.28 -3.46
C ASN A 51 -0.81 6.42 -2.45
N PRO A 52 -0.03 7.51 -2.50
CA PRO A 52 -0.18 8.65 -1.60
C PRO A 52 -1.57 9.30 -1.62
N SER A 53 -2.30 9.19 -2.73
CA SER A 53 -3.69 9.67 -2.84
C SER A 53 -4.71 8.78 -2.12
N GLY A 54 -4.30 7.62 -1.62
CA GLY A 54 -5.19 6.62 -1.01
C GLY A 54 -6.04 5.85 -2.03
N PHE A 55 -6.06 6.22 -3.30
CA PHE A 55 -6.85 5.52 -4.32
C PHE A 55 -6.13 4.31 -4.90
N PHE A 56 -6.89 3.23 -5.05
CA PHE A 56 -6.43 2.07 -5.79
C PHE A 56 -6.28 2.40 -7.28
N SER A 57 -5.22 1.88 -7.89
CA SER A 57 -5.09 1.82 -9.34
C SER A 57 -4.32 0.57 -9.73
N ILE A 58 -4.62 0.02 -10.91
CA ILE A 58 -3.87 -1.12 -11.48
C ILE A 58 -2.38 -0.78 -11.54
N LYS A 59 -2.03 0.46 -11.91
CA LYS A 59 -0.66 0.94 -11.96
C LYS A 59 0.05 0.85 -10.60
N SER A 60 -0.55 1.39 -9.53
CA SER A 60 0.06 1.36 -8.19
C SER A 60 0.15 -0.05 -7.62
N ALA A 61 -0.86 -0.88 -7.88
CA ALA A 61 -0.84 -2.29 -7.49
C ALA A 61 0.28 -3.06 -8.20
N TYR A 62 0.41 -2.86 -9.51
CA TYR A 62 1.46 -3.50 -10.29
C TYR A 62 2.86 -3.06 -9.86
N LEU A 63 3.10 -1.75 -9.68
CA LEU A 63 4.39 -1.25 -9.20
C LEU A 63 4.78 -1.85 -7.84
N PHE A 64 3.82 -1.96 -6.93
CA PHE A 64 4.03 -2.62 -5.64
C PHE A 64 4.41 -4.10 -5.81
N ILE A 65 3.66 -4.83 -6.64
CA ILE A 65 3.92 -6.25 -6.91
C ILE A 65 5.32 -6.43 -7.52
N CYS A 66 5.69 -5.63 -8.51
CA CYS A 66 7.02 -5.70 -9.14
C CYS A 66 8.15 -5.41 -8.14
N GLN A 67 7.97 -4.44 -7.25
CA GLN A 67 8.95 -4.17 -6.19
C GLN A 67 9.03 -5.30 -5.17
N SER A 68 7.90 -5.96 -4.85
CA SER A 68 7.90 -7.10 -3.92
C SER A 68 8.46 -8.39 -4.52
N ILE A 69 8.44 -8.52 -5.86
CA ILE A 69 8.92 -9.70 -6.59
C ILE A 69 10.32 -9.44 -7.19
N SER A 70 10.93 -8.26 -6.98
CA SER A 70 12.19 -7.90 -7.66
C SER A 70 13.42 -8.70 -7.22
N ASP A 71 13.30 -9.66 -6.29
CA ASP A 71 14.33 -10.68 -6.09
C ASP A 71 14.27 -11.78 -7.17
N GLU A 72 13.15 -11.93 -7.90
CA GLU A 72 12.93 -12.97 -8.92
C GLU A 72 12.54 -12.48 -10.32
N VAL A 73 12.02 -11.26 -10.51
CA VAL A 73 11.55 -10.78 -11.84
C VAL A 73 12.30 -9.55 -12.34
N PHE A 74 13.04 -9.73 -13.44
CA PHE A 74 13.72 -8.69 -14.23
C PHE A 74 12.69 -7.88 -15.04
N ILE A 75 12.04 -6.89 -14.43
CA ILE A 75 11.36 -5.85 -15.21
C ILE A 75 12.31 -4.68 -15.38
N SER A 76 12.69 -4.39 -16.62
CA SER A 76 13.58 -3.27 -16.92
C SER A 76 12.96 -1.93 -16.54
N LYS A 77 13.82 -0.95 -16.24
CA LYS A 77 13.40 0.43 -15.92
C LYS A 77 12.65 1.06 -17.11
N GLU A 78 12.95 0.61 -18.31
CA GLU A 78 12.35 1.00 -19.58
C GLU A 78 10.90 0.51 -19.69
N GLU A 79 10.62 -0.75 -19.35
CA GLU A 79 9.27 -1.31 -19.31
C GLU A 79 8.40 -0.59 -18.29
N LEU A 80 8.94 -0.31 -17.10
CA LEU A 80 8.28 0.48 -16.06
C LEU A 80 7.91 1.91 -16.53
N ARG A 81 8.68 2.50 -17.43
CA ARG A 81 8.41 3.84 -18.01
C ARG A 81 7.34 3.81 -19.10
N LEU A 82 7.15 2.69 -19.79
CA LEU A 82 6.17 2.55 -20.87
C LEU A 82 4.77 2.20 -20.35
N LEU A 83 4.70 1.45 -19.25
CA LEU A 83 3.43 1.05 -18.63
C LEU A 83 2.44 2.20 -18.40
N PRO A 84 2.82 3.36 -17.80
CA PRO A 84 1.87 4.45 -17.57
C PRO A 84 1.29 5.03 -18.87
N LYS A 85 2.04 4.97 -19.98
CA LYS A 85 1.55 5.42 -21.29
C LYS A 85 0.55 4.43 -21.84
N PHE A 86 0.85 3.14 -21.74
CA PHE A 86 -0.04 2.05 -22.17
C PHE A 86 -1.37 2.04 -21.39
N TRP A 87 -1.31 2.20 -20.07
CA TRP A 87 -2.52 2.22 -19.22
C TRP A 87 -3.42 3.44 -19.47
N LYS A 88 -2.85 4.56 -19.94
CA LYS A 88 -3.63 5.76 -20.30
C LYS A 88 -4.39 5.60 -21.62
N THR A 89 -3.92 4.75 -22.53
CA THR A 89 -4.45 4.66 -23.89
C THR A 89 -5.62 3.69 -24.07
N TRP A 90 -6.18 3.12 -23.00
CA TRP A 90 -7.28 2.13 -23.05
C TRP A 90 -7.18 1.18 -24.26
N PRO A 91 -6.08 0.42 -24.37
CA PRO A 91 -5.87 -0.45 -25.51
C PRO A 91 -7.00 -1.47 -25.60
N PRO A 92 -7.37 -1.95 -26.81
CA PRO A 92 -8.34 -3.02 -26.96
C PRO A 92 -8.00 -4.19 -26.04
N SER A 93 -9.01 -4.84 -25.45
CA SER A 93 -8.83 -5.87 -24.42
C SER A 93 -7.82 -6.96 -24.80
N LYS A 94 -7.80 -7.39 -26.06
CA LYS A 94 -6.82 -8.36 -26.58
C LYS A 94 -5.37 -7.88 -26.45
N VAL A 95 -5.12 -6.60 -26.70
CA VAL A 95 -3.79 -5.99 -26.60
C VAL A 95 -3.38 -5.85 -25.14
N ALA A 96 -4.32 -5.50 -24.25
CA ALA A 96 -4.07 -5.45 -22.81
C ALA A 96 -3.69 -6.82 -22.24
N VAL A 97 -4.44 -7.87 -22.60
CA VAL A 97 -4.16 -9.26 -22.19
C VAL A 97 -2.82 -9.73 -22.72
N PHE A 98 -2.52 -9.50 -24.00
CA PHE A 98 -1.23 -9.86 -24.60
C PHE A 98 -0.07 -9.19 -23.86
N TYR A 99 -0.17 -7.90 -23.57
CA TYR A 99 0.87 -7.15 -22.86
C TYR A 99 1.03 -7.65 -21.42
N TRP A 100 -0.06 -7.99 -20.74
CA TRP A 100 -0.01 -8.59 -19.42
C TRP A 100 0.67 -9.96 -19.41
N GLN A 101 0.39 -10.81 -20.41
CA GLN A 101 1.07 -12.09 -20.59
C GLN A 101 2.56 -11.92 -20.91
N LEU A 102 2.91 -10.92 -21.72
CA LEU A 102 4.31 -10.57 -22.03
C LEU A 102 5.08 -10.21 -20.76
N LEU A 103 4.52 -9.33 -19.92
CA LEU A 103 5.16 -8.88 -18.67
C LEU A 103 5.35 -9.98 -17.64
N GLN A 104 4.57 -11.05 -17.71
CA GLN A 104 4.68 -12.19 -16.81
C GLN A 104 5.59 -13.29 -17.35
N ASP A 105 6.24 -13.06 -18.50
CA ASP A 105 6.91 -14.09 -19.30
C ASP A 105 6.02 -15.35 -19.42
N ARG A 106 4.81 -15.16 -19.94
CA ARG A 106 3.85 -16.25 -20.20
C ARG A 106 3.51 -16.39 -21.68
N LEU A 107 4.28 -15.72 -22.53
CA LEU A 107 4.18 -15.89 -23.98
C LEU A 107 5.16 -16.97 -24.41
N PRO A 108 4.73 -17.93 -25.27
CA PRO A 108 5.61 -18.94 -25.81
C PRO A 108 6.62 -18.26 -26.74
N THR A 109 7.79 -17.93 -26.20
CA THR A 109 8.93 -17.39 -26.93
C THR A 109 10.04 -18.43 -26.94
N ARG A 110 11.05 -18.29 -27.82
CA ARG A 110 12.21 -19.20 -27.84
C ARG A 110 12.95 -19.34 -26.51
N HIS A 111 12.83 -18.36 -25.61
CA HIS A 111 13.47 -18.36 -24.29
C HIS A 111 12.58 -18.98 -23.20
N ASN A 112 11.29 -19.17 -23.49
CA ASN A 112 10.25 -19.60 -22.56
C ASN A 112 9.40 -20.73 -23.17
N LEU A 113 10.10 -21.67 -23.82
CA LEU A 113 9.60 -22.92 -24.37
C LEU A 113 10.26 -24.09 -23.64
#